data_AF-A0A7S4GIL4-F1
#
_entry.id   AF-A0A7S4GIL4-F1
#
_cell.length_a   1.000
_cell.length_b   1.000
_cell.length_c   1.000
_cell.angle_alpha   90.00
_cell.angle_beta   90.00
_cell.angle_gamma   90.00
#
_symmetry.space_group_name_H-M   'P 1'
#
loop_
_entity.id
_entity.type
_entity.pdbx_description
1 polymer ?
#
loop_
_entity_poly.entity_id
_entity_poly.type
_entity_poly.pdbx_seq_one_letter_code
_entity_poly.pdbx_strand_id
1 'polypeptide(L)'
;FFFEPEEFFEGLHFAMAIDEVKKLERPKSAYWHFQHERSGQLRKQPKEDGSTPIGHEITKMCNNEWRYLSTEDRKKWVALADQDLARYEKERAAVHQQKGLPAPEPYKRHAERKKEEKKRFFQEMQSDSKENAMEEDQGPSEPRRIVKAKRLKTDVPVALNVAAPVQKPIPMDEGEDDEAPAKRQRNAAGGVTKKPKPQVDPRDQLSRILAVSKRQEKQAQMAEKPKKSKHSVKEKLFKAQKKADKRERAKKTKR
;
A
#
# COMPACT_ATOMS: atom_id res chain seq x y z
N PHE A 1 29.63 -33.84 -30.17
CA PHE A 1 28.72 -33.41 -29.08
C PHE A 1 27.40 -34.15 -29.25
N PHE A 2 27.34 -35.37 -28.74
CA PHE A 2 26.10 -36.13 -28.61
C PHE A 2 25.53 -35.73 -27.26
N PHE A 3 24.45 -34.95 -27.26
CA PHE A 3 23.73 -34.62 -26.02
C PHE A 3 22.99 -35.88 -25.61
N GLU A 4 23.27 -36.41 -24.41
CA GLU A 4 22.59 -37.60 -23.92
C GLU A 4 21.08 -37.32 -23.81
N PRO A 5 20.22 -38.14 -24.44
CA PRO A 5 18.79 -37.89 -24.51
C PRO A 5 18.08 -37.96 -23.15
N GLU A 6 18.72 -38.46 -22.10
CA GLU A 6 18.14 -38.52 -20.75
C GLU A 6 18.02 -37.14 -20.08
N GLU A 7 18.97 -36.22 -20.28
CA GLU A 7 18.93 -34.89 -19.66
C GLU A 7 17.77 -34.02 -20.18
N PHE A 8 17.30 -34.27 -21.40
CA PHE A 8 16.21 -33.48 -22.00
C PHE A 8 14.84 -33.81 -21.37
N PHE A 9 14.62 -35.06 -20.96
CA PHE A 9 13.35 -35.48 -20.36
C PHE A 9 13.20 -34.99 -18.91
N GLU A 10 14.30 -34.87 -18.17
CA GLU A 10 14.29 -34.32 -16.81
C GLU A 10 13.85 -32.84 -16.78
N GLY A 11 14.32 -32.06 -17.76
CA GLY A 11 13.95 -30.64 -17.89
C GLY A 11 12.45 -30.42 -18.13
N LEU A 12 11.80 -31.31 -18.89
CA LEU A 12 10.37 -31.20 -19.21
C LEU A 12 9.49 -31.52 -17.98
N HIS A 13 9.85 -32.56 -17.23
CA HIS A 13 9.17 -32.92 -15.97
C HIS A 13 9.25 -31.80 -14.93
N PHE A 14 10.42 -31.16 -14.82
CA PHE A 14 10.63 -30.03 -13.92
C PHE A 14 9.76 -28.82 -14.28
N ALA A 15 9.64 -28.47 -15.57
CA ALA A 15 8.81 -27.37 -16.03
C ALA A 15 7.31 -27.58 -15.72
N MET A 16 6.79 -28.80 -15.95
CA MET A 16 5.40 -29.13 -15.64
C MET A 16 5.12 -29.11 -14.13
N ALA A 17 6.07 -29.56 -13.31
CA ALA A 17 5.97 -29.52 -11.85
C ALA A 17 5.89 -28.08 -11.32
N ILE A 18 6.62 -27.13 -11.93
CA ILE A 18 6.54 -25.71 -11.58
C ILE A 18 5.14 -25.14 -11.84
N ASP A 19 4.48 -25.55 -12.92
CA ASP A 19 3.15 -25.03 -13.26
C ASP A 19 2.06 -25.53 -12.30
N GLU A 20 2.21 -26.74 -11.75
CA GLU A 20 1.34 -27.21 -10.67
C GLU A 20 1.52 -26.41 -9.38
N VAL A 21 2.77 -26.06 -9.01
CA VAL A 21 3.04 -25.18 -7.87
C VAL A 21 2.45 -23.78 -8.09
N LYS A 22 2.48 -23.26 -9.34
CA LYS A 22 1.83 -21.98 -9.69
C LYS A 22 0.31 -22.03 -9.60
N LYS A 23 -0.29 -23.22 -9.72
CA LYS A 23 -1.74 -23.43 -9.61
C LYS A 23 -2.24 -23.34 -8.17
N LEU A 24 -1.38 -23.54 -7.17
CA LEU A 24 -1.76 -23.41 -5.77
C LEU A 24 -2.19 -21.97 -5.47
N GLU A 25 -3.34 -21.81 -4.79
CA GLU A 25 -3.81 -20.51 -4.37
C GLU A 25 -2.81 -19.85 -3.43
N ARG A 26 -2.43 -18.61 -3.73
CA ARG A 26 -1.53 -17.83 -2.88
C ARG A 26 -2.16 -17.63 -1.49
N PRO A 27 -1.33 -17.56 -0.42
CA PRO A 27 -1.84 -17.32 0.91
C PRO A 27 -2.51 -15.95 0.97
N LYS A 28 -3.69 -15.90 1.58
CA LYS A 28 -4.50 -14.71 1.72
C LYS A 28 -3.94 -13.84 2.84
N SER A 29 -3.89 -12.54 2.61
CA SER A 29 -3.43 -11.58 3.63
C SER A 29 -4.52 -11.32 4.66
N ALA A 30 -4.12 -10.84 5.84
CA ALA A 30 -5.07 -10.44 6.90
C ALA A 30 -6.10 -9.43 6.38
N TYR A 31 -5.65 -8.46 5.58
CA TYR A 31 -6.52 -7.50 4.93
C TYR A 31 -7.52 -8.16 3.97
N TRP A 32 -7.14 -9.22 3.25
CA TRP A 32 -8.04 -9.91 2.33
C TRP A 32 -9.21 -10.57 3.08
N HIS A 33 -8.93 -11.24 4.20
CA HIS A 33 -9.99 -11.81 5.05
C HIS A 33 -10.92 -10.72 5.60
N PHE A 34 -10.35 -9.63 6.12
CA PHE A 34 -11.11 -8.48 6.58
C PHE A 34 -11.99 -7.88 5.48
N GLN A 35 -11.41 -7.62 4.30
CA GLN A 35 -12.12 -7.05 3.16
C GLN A 35 -13.26 -7.96 2.70
N HIS A 36 -13.05 -9.29 2.69
CA HIS A 36 -14.07 -10.24 2.29
C HIS A 36 -15.29 -10.20 3.23
N GLU A 37 -15.07 -10.31 4.54
CA GLU A 37 -16.16 -10.24 5.54
C GLU A 37 -16.86 -8.86 5.48
N ARG A 38 -16.07 -7.78 5.47
CA ARG A 38 -16.60 -6.42 5.53
C ARG A 38 -17.33 -6.01 4.26
N SER A 39 -16.84 -6.41 3.09
CA SER A 39 -17.53 -6.16 1.82
C SER A 39 -18.89 -6.87 1.77
N GLY A 40 -19.00 -8.08 2.34
CA GLY A 40 -20.28 -8.78 2.48
C GLY A 40 -21.27 -8.02 3.36
N GLN A 41 -20.81 -7.40 4.44
CA GLN A 41 -21.64 -6.56 5.31
C GLN A 41 -22.07 -5.27 4.61
N LEU A 42 -21.14 -4.57 3.95
CA LEU A 42 -21.42 -3.31 3.25
C LEU A 42 -22.37 -3.49 2.06
N ARG A 43 -22.38 -4.66 1.40
CA ARG A 43 -23.36 -4.96 0.34
C ARG A 43 -24.77 -5.18 0.88
N LYS A 44 -24.91 -5.63 2.13
CA LYS A 44 -26.21 -5.85 2.80
C LYS A 44 -26.80 -4.57 3.39
N GLN A 45 -25.96 -3.55 3.60
CA GLN A 45 -26.39 -2.24 4.11
C GLN A 45 -26.58 -1.29 2.92
N PRO A 46 -27.82 -1.08 2.43
CA PRO A 46 -28.08 -0.05 1.44
C PRO A 46 -27.71 1.32 2.02
N LYS A 47 -27.26 2.23 1.14
CA LYS A 47 -27.06 3.63 1.54
C LYS A 47 -28.40 4.27 1.87
N GLU A 48 -28.36 5.42 2.55
CA GLU A 48 -29.56 6.24 2.82
C GLU A 48 -30.33 6.58 1.54
N ASP A 49 -29.63 6.73 0.41
CA ASP A 49 -30.21 6.97 -0.92
C ASP A 49 -30.89 5.73 -1.54
N GLY A 50 -30.92 4.58 -0.84
CA GLY A 50 -31.44 3.30 -1.35
C GLY A 50 -30.52 2.59 -2.35
N SER A 51 -29.40 3.22 -2.74
CA SER A 51 -28.44 2.65 -3.69
C SER A 51 -27.46 1.68 -3.02
N THR A 52 -27.18 0.55 -3.67
CA THR A 52 -26.14 -0.39 -3.23
C THR A 52 -24.75 0.16 -3.55
N PRO A 53 -23.79 0.17 -2.60
CA PRO A 53 -22.46 0.70 -2.84
C PRO A 53 -21.72 -0.07 -3.95
N ILE A 54 -21.07 0.67 -4.85
CA ILE A 54 -20.34 0.09 -5.97
C ILE A 54 -19.02 -0.53 -5.44
N GLY A 55 -18.55 -1.63 -6.04
CA GLY A 55 -17.37 -2.38 -5.55
C GLY A 55 -16.09 -1.55 -5.30
N HIS A 56 -15.87 -0.48 -6.08
CA HIS A 56 -14.73 0.42 -5.86
C HIS A 56 -14.90 1.32 -4.63
N GLU A 57 -16.13 1.70 -4.29
CA GLU A 57 -16.45 2.46 -3.08
C GLU A 57 -16.29 1.59 -1.84
N ILE A 58 -16.79 0.36 -1.89
CA ILE A 58 -16.60 -0.64 -0.83
C ILE A 58 -15.12 -0.83 -0.55
N THR A 59 -14.31 -0.98 -1.60
CA THR A 59 -12.85 -1.13 -1.46
C THR A 59 -12.22 0.10 -0.81
N LYS A 60 -12.65 1.32 -1.15
CA LYS A 60 -12.17 2.54 -0.48
C LYS A 60 -12.58 2.60 1.00
N MET A 61 -13.81 2.22 1.32
CA MET A 61 -14.32 2.19 2.69
C MET A 61 -13.55 1.16 3.54
N CYS A 62 -13.37 -0.07 3.04
CA CYS A 62 -12.58 -1.10 3.72
C CYS A 62 -11.11 -0.65 3.92
N ASN A 63 -10.49 -0.02 2.93
CA ASN A 63 -9.13 0.50 3.08
C ASN A 63 -9.03 1.58 4.18
N ASN A 64 -10.02 2.48 4.25
CA ASN A 64 -10.04 3.50 5.30
C ASN A 64 -10.23 2.87 6.67
N GLU A 65 -11.24 2.00 6.82
CA GLU A 65 -11.54 1.30 8.07
C GLU A 65 -10.35 0.47 8.56
N TRP A 66 -9.71 -0.27 7.67
CA TRP A 66 -8.51 -1.05 8.01
C TRP A 66 -7.39 -0.18 8.60
N ARG A 67 -7.21 1.06 8.12
CA ARG A 67 -6.20 1.98 8.66
C ARG A 67 -6.55 2.51 10.05
N TYR A 68 -7.85 2.61 10.37
CA TYR A 68 -8.32 3.04 11.68
C TYR A 68 -8.48 1.90 12.70
N LEU A 69 -8.54 0.64 12.25
CA LEU A 69 -8.58 -0.51 13.15
C LEU A 69 -7.35 -0.57 14.06
N SER A 70 -7.60 -0.86 15.33
CA SER A 70 -6.58 -1.09 16.34
C SER A 70 -5.78 -2.37 16.05
N THR A 71 -4.63 -2.52 16.71
CA THR A 71 -3.84 -3.77 16.61
C THR A 71 -4.57 -4.97 17.21
N GLU A 72 -5.41 -4.74 18.23
CA GLU A 72 -6.21 -5.79 18.89
C GLU A 72 -7.27 -6.34 17.95
N ASP A 73 -8.02 -5.46 17.27
CA ASP A 73 -9.03 -5.87 16.29
C ASP A 73 -8.42 -6.55 15.07
N ARG A 74 -7.20 -6.14 14.69
CA ARG A 74 -6.44 -6.78 13.62
C ARG A 74 -5.96 -8.18 13.98
N LYS A 75 -5.82 -8.51 15.27
CA LYS A 75 -5.28 -9.79 15.74
C LYS A 75 -6.09 -10.99 15.21
N LYS A 76 -7.42 -10.88 15.15
CA LYS A 76 -8.30 -11.92 14.54
C LYS A 76 -7.89 -12.22 13.11
N TRP A 77 -7.68 -11.18 12.31
CA TRP A 77 -7.38 -11.29 10.88
C TRP A 77 -5.95 -11.75 10.62
N VAL A 78 -5.01 -11.35 11.48
CA VAL A 78 -3.62 -11.82 11.44
C VAL A 78 -3.58 -13.32 11.73
N ALA A 79 -4.30 -13.80 12.74
CA ALA A 79 -4.38 -15.23 13.04
C ALA A 79 -4.94 -16.04 11.86
N LEU A 80 -5.98 -15.55 11.18
CA LEU A 80 -6.51 -16.20 9.97
C LEU A 80 -5.50 -16.22 8.82
N ALA A 81 -4.74 -15.14 8.64
CA ALA A 81 -3.69 -15.09 7.62
C ALA A 81 -2.52 -16.05 7.92
N ASP A 82 -2.13 -16.19 9.19
CA ASP A 82 -1.12 -17.17 9.60
C ASP A 82 -1.60 -18.61 9.39
N GLN A 83 -2.88 -18.89 9.65
CA GLN A 83 -3.48 -20.19 9.34
C GLN A 83 -3.50 -20.48 7.82
N ASP A 84 -3.87 -19.50 7.00
CA ASP A 84 -3.90 -19.63 5.54
C ASP A 84 -2.50 -19.82 4.96
N LEU A 85 -1.51 -19.15 5.55
CA LEU A 85 -0.11 -19.33 5.22
C LEU A 85 0.39 -20.73 5.59
N ALA A 86 0.06 -21.23 6.78
CA ALA A 86 0.41 -22.59 7.19
C ALA A 86 -0.25 -23.65 6.27
N ARG A 87 -1.48 -23.42 5.81
CA ARG A 87 -2.13 -24.26 4.78
C ARG A 87 -1.30 -24.26 3.50
N TYR A 88 -0.97 -23.07 2.98
CA TYR A 88 -0.22 -22.94 1.74
C TYR A 88 1.17 -23.60 1.80
N GLU A 89 1.88 -23.45 2.92
CA GLU A 89 3.20 -24.09 3.09
C GLU A 89 3.10 -25.61 3.12
N LYS A 90 2.06 -26.18 3.76
CA LYS A 90 1.80 -27.63 3.74
C LYS A 90 1.46 -28.14 2.35
N GLU A 91 0.55 -27.48 1.64
CA GLU A 91 0.15 -27.85 0.27
C GLU A 91 1.35 -27.76 -0.68
N ARG A 92 2.14 -26.69 -0.59
CA ARG A 92 3.33 -26.50 -1.40
C ARG A 92 4.40 -27.54 -1.10
N ALA A 93 4.62 -27.89 0.17
CA ALA A 93 5.54 -28.95 0.55
C ALA A 93 5.09 -30.32 0.02
N ALA A 94 3.78 -30.62 0.09
CA ALA A 94 3.22 -31.86 -0.45
C ALA A 94 3.43 -31.97 -1.97
N VAL A 95 3.19 -30.89 -2.73
CA VAL A 95 3.44 -30.86 -4.18
C VAL A 95 4.92 -31.04 -4.50
N HIS A 96 5.81 -30.38 -3.75
CA HIS A 96 7.25 -30.55 -3.92
C HIS A 96 7.67 -32.00 -3.65
N GLN A 97 7.17 -32.63 -2.58
CA GLN A 97 7.47 -34.01 -2.24
C GLN A 97 6.94 -34.99 -3.31
N GLN A 98 5.71 -34.80 -3.80
CA GLN A 98 5.12 -35.63 -4.85
C GLN A 98 5.89 -35.55 -6.17
N LYS A 99 6.53 -34.42 -6.45
CA LYS A 99 7.29 -34.18 -7.69
C LYS A 99 8.78 -34.43 -7.56
N GLY A 100 9.27 -34.87 -6.40
CA GLY A 100 10.72 -35.04 -6.15
C GLY A 100 11.51 -33.73 -6.22
N LEU A 101 10.84 -32.59 -6.03
CA LEU A 101 11.48 -31.27 -6.03
C LEU A 101 12.19 -31.04 -4.69
N PRO A 102 13.28 -30.25 -4.68
CA PRO A 102 13.93 -29.86 -3.42
C PRO A 102 12.93 -29.13 -2.51
N ALA A 103 13.12 -29.28 -1.20
CA ALA A 103 12.24 -28.69 -0.21
C ALA A 103 12.05 -27.18 -0.48
N PRO A 104 10.80 -26.69 -0.57
CA PRO A 104 10.56 -25.29 -0.90
C PRO A 104 11.07 -24.39 0.23
N GLU A 105 11.76 -23.30 -0.12
CA GLU A 105 12.09 -22.28 0.88
C GLU A 105 10.80 -21.73 1.53
N PRO A 106 10.82 -21.44 2.85
CA PRO A 106 9.69 -20.85 3.58
C PRO A 106 9.17 -19.61 2.87
N TYR A 107 7.85 -19.47 2.75
CA TYR A 107 7.26 -18.41 1.92
C TYR A 107 7.56 -17.02 2.50
N LYS A 108 7.59 -16.88 3.84
CA LYS A 108 7.93 -15.63 4.53
C LYS A 108 9.30 -15.09 4.10
N ARG A 109 10.31 -15.96 3.99
CA ARG A 109 11.68 -15.58 3.63
C ARG A 109 11.79 -15.05 2.20
N HIS A 110 11.05 -15.64 1.26
CA HIS A 110 11.03 -15.16 -0.13
C HIS A 110 10.40 -13.78 -0.26
N ALA A 111 9.34 -13.49 0.51
CA ALA A 111 8.69 -12.18 0.52
C ALA A 111 9.62 -11.09 1.07
N GLU A 112 10.37 -11.39 2.14
CA GLU A 112 11.35 -10.48 2.74
C GLU A 112 12.53 -10.22 1.79
N ARG A 113 13.10 -11.27 1.18
CA ARG A 113 14.20 -11.13 0.21
C ARG A 113 13.81 -10.22 -0.95
N LYS A 114 12.62 -10.36 -1.52
CA LYS A 114 12.12 -9.47 -2.58
C LYS A 114 11.95 -8.01 -2.12
N LYS A 115 11.58 -7.80 -0.86
CA LYS A 115 11.46 -6.46 -0.28
C LYS A 115 12.83 -5.81 -0.11
N GLU A 116 13.82 -6.57 0.34
CA GLU A 116 15.21 -6.13 0.46
C GLU A 116 15.86 -5.86 -0.90
N GLU A 117 15.70 -6.76 -1.86
CA GLU A 117 16.16 -6.57 -3.24
C GLU A 117 15.59 -5.30 -3.86
N LYS A 118 14.28 -5.07 -3.70
CA LYS A 118 13.63 -3.84 -4.19
C LYS A 118 14.14 -2.59 -3.49
N LYS A 119 14.42 -2.68 -2.17
CA LYS A 119 15.01 -1.58 -1.40
C LYS A 119 16.42 -1.28 -1.89
N ARG A 120 17.25 -2.30 -2.11
CA ARG A 120 18.61 -2.19 -2.65
C ARG A 120 18.61 -1.57 -4.04
N PHE A 121 17.77 -2.06 -4.93
CA PHE A 121 17.61 -1.52 -6.28
C PHE A 121 17.23 -0.03 -6.27
N PHE A 122 16.33 0.37 -5.39
CA PHE A 122 15.94 1.78 -5.27
C PHE A 122 17.05 2.65 -4.67
N GLN A 123 17.83 2.10 -3.75
CA GLN A 123 18.98 2.79 -3.16
C GLN A 123 20.11 3.00 -4.18
N GLU A 124 20.40 1.98 -4.99
CA GLU A 124 21.37 2.04 -6.09
C GLU A 124 20.98 3.09 -7.15
N MET A 125 19.69 3.14 -7.51
CA MET A 125 19.19 4.17 -8.43
C MET A 125 19.35 5.60 -7.87
N GLN A 126 19.33 5.77 -6.54
CA GLN A 126 19.54 7.07 -5.91
C GLN A 126 21.02 7.45 -5.80
N SER A 127 21.94 6.50 -5.67
CA SER A 127 23.38 6.77 -5.66
C SER A 127 23.88 7.23 -7.03
N ASP A 128 23.45 6.55 -8.11
CA ASP A 128 23.91 6.88 -9.47
C ASP A 128 23.45 8.28 -9.91
N SER A 129 22.25 8.70 -9.47
CA SER A 129 21.75 10.05 -9.73
C SER A 129 22.51 11.13 -8.95
N LYS A 130 23.20 10.77 -7.86
CA LYS A 130 23.92 11.73 -7.02
C LYS A 130 25.37 11.91 -7.47
N GLU A 131 26.01 10.86 -7.96
CA GLU A 131 27.38 10.93 -8.49
C GLU A 131 27.43 11.74 -9.80
N ASN A 132 26.45 11.56 -10.69
CA ASN A 132 26.39 12.33 -11.95
C ASN A 132 26.09 13.83 -11.75
N ALA A 133 25.55 14.24 -10.60
CA ALA A 133 25.28 15.64 -10.30
C ALA A 133 26.51 16.39 -9.76
N MET A 134 27.59 15.67 -9.41
CA MET A 134 28.80 16.24 -8.84
C MET A 134 29.95 16.40 -9.86
N GLU A 135 29.78 15.87 -11.07
CA GLU A 135 30.82 15.89 -12.13
C GLU A 135 30.60 16.99 -13.20
N GLU A 136 29.51 17.76 -13.13
CA GLU A 136 29.16 18.79 -14.14
C GLU A 136 29.41 20.25 -13.70
N ASP A 137 30.29 20.49 -12.70
CA ASP A 137 30.62 21.84 -12.19
C ASP A 137 32.12 22.21 -12.35
N GLN A 138 32.68 21.98 -13.54
CA GLN A 138 33.98 22.54 -13.96
C GLN A 138 33.94 23.20 -15.35
N GLY A 139 32.79 23.72 -15.77
CA GLY A 139 32.69 24.59 -16.95
C GLY A 139 32.78 26.07 -16.55
N PRO A 140 33.64 26.90 -17.16
CA PRO A 140 33.71 28.33 -16.87
C PRO A 140 32.36 29.00 -17.14
N SER A 141 31.72 29.47 -16.08
CA SER A 141 30.40 30.09 -16.12
C SER A 141 30.49 31.45 -16.84
N GLU A 142 30.00 31.52 -18.09
CA GLU A 142 29.59 32.79 -18.64
C GLU A 142 28.38 33.31 -17.84
N PRO A 143 28.41 34.58 -17.38
CA PRO A 143 27.32 35.15 -16.60
C PRO A 143 26.09 35.33 -17.49
N ARG A 144 25.21 34.32 -17.53
CA ARG A 144 23.86 34.50 -18.06
C ARG A 144 23.15 35.52 -17.19
N ARG A 145 22.92 36.72 -17.76
CA ARG A 145 22.06 37.77 -17.21
C ARG A 145 20.68 37.19 -16.91
N ILE A 146 20.47 36.78 -15.66
CA ILE A 146 19.15 36.47 -15.14
C ILE A 146 18.47 37.81 -14.85
N VAL A 147 17.55 38.19 -15.73
CA VAL A 147 16.54 39.21 -15.43
C VAL A 147 15.73 38.75 -14.23
N LYS A 148 15.98 39.37 -13.07
CA LYS A 148 15.24 39.17 -11.83
C LYS A 148 13.80 39.65 -12.01
N ALA A 149 12.90 38.73 -12.36
CA ALA A 149 11.48 38.95 -12.13
C ALA A 149 11.25 38.97 -10.61
N LYS A 150 10.98 40.17 -10.07
CA LYS A 150 10.61 40.41 -8.68
C LYS A 150 9.33 39.63 -8.38
N ARG A 151 9.48 38.43 -7.81
CA ARG A 151 8.37 37.67 -7.23
C ARG A 151 8.10 38.28 -5.86
N LEU A 152 7.00 39.03 -5.77
CA LEU A 152 6.46 39.62 -4.54
C LEU A 152 6.38 38.53 -3.47
N LYS A 153 7.13 38.71 -2.38
CA LYS A 153 7.05 37.90 -1.16
C LYS A 153 5.78 38.36 -0.43
N THR A 154 4.76 37.52 -0.38
CA THR A 154 3.69 37.68 0.61
C THR A 154 4.17 36.99 1.87
N ASP A 155 4.50 37.81 2.87
CA ASP A 155 4.83 37.37 4.22
C ASP A 155 3.62 36.68 4.83
N VAL A 156 3.70 35.35 4.94
CA VAL A 156 2.80 34.57 5.79
C VAL A 156 3.65 34.08 6.97
N PRO A 157 3.41 34.55 8.20
CA PRO A 157 4.16 34.10 9.35
C PRO A 157 3.86 32.62 9.62
N VAL A 158 4.87 31.79 9.42
CA VAL A 158 4.90 30.40 9.88
C VAL A 158 5.06 30.44 11.39
N ALA A 159 3.94 30.36 12.11
CA ALA A 159 3.95 30.20 13.55
C ALA A 159 4.63 28.87 13.91
N LEU A 160 5.73 28.96 14.67
CA LEU A 160 6.33 27.87 15.43
C LEU A 160 5.25 27.19 16.27
N ASN A 161 4.90 25.96 15.94
CA ASN A 161 4.20 25.09 16.89
C ASN A 161 5.24 24.44 17.79
N VAL A 162 5.29 25.00 19.00
CA VAL A 162 6.02 24.54 20.17
C VAL A 162 5.62 23.11 20.51
N ALA A 163 6.63 22.31 20.87
CA ALA A 163 6.55 20.93 21.29
C ALA A 163 5.49 20.68 22.38
N ALA A 164 4.66 19.65 22.18
CA ALA A 164 3.81 19.12 23.23
C ALA A 164 4.62 18.13 24.11
N PRO A 165 4.53 18.23 25.45
CA PRO A 165 5.25 17.34 26.35
C PRO A 165 4.66 15.92 26.34
N VAL A 166 5.56 14.95 26.14
CA VAL A 166 5.33 13.52 26.27
C VAL A 166 4.94 13.23 27.73
N GLN A 167 3.67 12.86 27.95
CA GLN A 167 3.23 12.32 29.24
C GLN A 167 3.90 10.97 29.47
N LYS A 168 4.60 10.85 30.61
CA LYS A 168 5.20 9.60 31.08
C LYS A 168 4.10 8.57 31.35
N PRO A 169 4.32 7.28 31.04
CA PRO A 169 3.40 6.21 31.43
C PRO A 169 3.36 6.09 32.96
N ILE A 170 2.13 5.93 33.47
CA ILE A 170 1.80 5.65 34.86
C ILE A 170 2.38 4.27 35.24
N PRO A 171 3.06 4.12 36.38
CA PRO A 171 3.54 2.82 36.86
C PRO A 171 2.33 1.92 37.15
N MET A 172 2.37 0.71 36.60
CA MET A 172 1.42 -0.36 36.92
C MET A 172 1.68 -0.79 38.36
N ASP A 173 0.67 -0.66 39.19
CA ASP A 173 0.60 -1.14 40.57
C ASP A 173 0.56 -2.68 40.55
N GLU A 174 1.60 -3.31 41.07
CA GLU A 174 1.67 -4.76 41.28
C GLU A 174 0.85 -5.12 42.53
N GLY A 175 -0.42 -5.47 42.31
CA GLY A 175 -1.27 -6.09 43.32
C GLY A 175 -1.24 -7.62 43.17
N GLU A 176 -0.40 -8.26 43.98
CA GLU A 176 -0.66 -9.59 44.55
C GLU A 176 -2.09 -9.64 45.11
N ASP A 177 -2.81 -10.73 44.85
CA ASP A 177 -3.66 -11.41 45.85
C ASP A 177 -4.26 -12.69 45.23
N ASP A 178 -3.77 -13.82 45.72
CA ASP A 178 -4.43 -15.13 45.73
C ASP A 178 -5.75 -15.05 46.53
N GLU A 179 -6.88 -15.50 45.99
CA GLU A 179 -7.83 -16.39 46.71
C GLU A 179 -9.08 -16.77 45.89
N ALA A 180 -9.69 -17.86 46.33
CA ALA A 180 -10.59 -18.81 45.68
C ALA A 180 -12.01 -18.32 45.25
N PRO A 181 -12.74 -19.10 44.42
CA PRO A 181 -14.03 -18.68 43.85
C PRO A 181 -15.22 -18.97 44.78
N ALA A 182 -15.84 -17.91 45.31
CA ALA A 182 -17.15 -17.99 45.96
C ALA A 182 -18.26 -17.41 45.07
N LYS A 183 -19.22 -18.28 44.71
CA LYS A 183 -20.47 -17.94 44.02
C LYS A 183 -21.23 -16.85 44.77
N ARG A 184 -21.53 -15.73 44.10
CA ARG A 184 -22.50 -14.74 44.60
C ARG A 184 -23.36 -14.18 43.47
N GLN A 185 -24.58 -14.70 43.37
CA GLN A 185 -25.70 -14.03 42.71
C GLN A 185 -26.03 -12.75 43.49
N ARG A 186 -25.95 -11.56 42.87
CA ARG A 186 -26.70 -10.35 43.28
C ARG A 186 -26.95 -9.41 42.08
N ASN A 187 -28.22 -9.34 41.71
CA ASN A 187 -29.08 -8.15 41.57
C ASN A 187 -28.60 -6.92 40.77
N ALA A 188 -29.42 -6.64 39.74
CA ALA A 188 -29.94 -5.36 39.26
C ALA A 188 -29.51 -4.06 40.00
N ALA A 189 -29.10 -3.08 39.18
CA ALA A 189 -29.25 -1.61 39.30
C ALA A 189 -27.99 -0.87 38.81
N GLY A 190 -27.64 -1.01 37.53
CA GLY A 190 -26.60 -0.19 36.89
C GLY A 190 -27.21 1.09 36.32
N GLY A 191 -27.27 2.15 37.14
CA GLY A 191 -27.63 3.49 36.69
C GLY A 191 -26.63 4.00 35.65
N VAL A 192 -27.11 4.26 34.43
CA VAL A 192 -26.32 4.86 33.34
C VAL A 192 -26.07 6.33 33.69
N THR A 193 -24.96 6.61 34.37
CA THR A 193 -24.45 7.97 34.52
C THR A 193 -24.01 8.46 33.14
N LYS A 194 -24.87 9.24 32.47
CA LYS A 194 -24.50 9.97 31.24
C LYS A 194 -23.35 10.92 31.56
N LYS A 195 -22.12 10.54 31.19
CA LYS A 195 -20.97 11.44 31.25
C LYS A 195 -21.32 12.73 30.49
N PRO A 196 -21.11 13.92 31.08
CA PRO A 196 -21.36 15.19 30.41
C PRO A 196 -20.49 15.27 29.15
N LYS A 197 -21.12 15.62 28.02
CA LYS A 197 -20.39 15.80 26.75
C LYS A 197 -19.30 16.85 26.97
N PRO A 198 -18.05 16.60 26.57
CA PRO A 198 -16.98 17.59 26.68
C PRO A 198 -17.40 18.83 25.89
N GLN A 199 -17.41 19.97 26.58
CA GLN A 199 -17.74 21.26 26.00
C GLN A 199 -16.65 21.58 24.96
N VAL A 200 -16.99 21.46 23.68
CA VAL A 200 -16.05 21.69 22.58
C VAL A 200 -15.83 23.19 22.48
N ASP A 201 -14.59 23.62 22.70
CA ASP A 201 -14.20 25.02 22.61
C ASP A 201 -14.64 25.62 21.27
N PRO A 202 -15.35 26.77 21.27
CA PRO A 202 -15.88 27.39 20.05
C PRO A 202 -14.77 27.77 19.05
N ARG A 203 -13.53 27.99 19.54
CA ARG A 203 -12.36 28.24 18.71
C ARG A 203 -11.97 27.02 17.86
N ASP A 204 -12.25 25.82 18.36
CA ASP A 204 -11.94 24.56 17.67
C ASP A 204 -13.05 24.15 16.67
N GLN A 205 -14.24 24.77 16.77
CA GLN A 205 -15.26 24.63 15.74
C GLN A 205 -14.91 25.42 14.48
N LEU A 206 -14.37 26.64 14.64
CA LEU A 206 -13.94 27.47 13.51
C LEU A 206 -12.75 26.85 12.76
N SER A 207 -11.80 26.22 13.47
CA SER A 207 -10.68 25.52 12.86
C SER A 207 -11.15 24.35 11.98
N ARG A 208 -12.16 23.59 12.43
CA ARG A 208 -12.79 22.52 11.64
C ARG A 208 -13.51 23.05 10.41
N ILE A 209 -14.26 24.15 10.52
CA ILE A 209 -14.96 24.76 9.38
C ILE A 209 -13.96 25.26 8.33
N LEU A 210 -12.89 25.93 8.75
CA LEU A 210 -11.80 26.37 7.87
C LEU A 210 -11.08 25.20 7.20
N ALA A 211 -10.86 24.09 7.91
CA ALA A 211 -10.23 22.90 7.35
C ALA A 211 -11.11 22.21 6.28
N VAL A 212 -12.42 22.18 6.48
CA VAL A 212 -13.38 21.65 5.49
C VAL A 212 -13.39 22.53 4.24
N SER A 213 -13.42 23.87 4.40
CA SER A 213 -13.40 24.82 3.28
C SER A 213 -12.14 24.69 2.42
N LYS A 214 -10.94 24.66 3.04
CA LYS A 214 -9.67 24.46 2.32
C LYS A 214 -9.62 23.13 1.56
N ARG A 215 -10.28 22.09 2.09
CA ARG A 215 -10.35 20.77 1.43
C ARG A 215 -11.25 20.80 0.19
N GLN A 216 -12.36 21.53 0.25
CA GLN A 216 -13.25 21.73 -0.90
C GLN A 216 -12.56 22.55 -2.01
N GLU A 217 -11.84 23.62 -1.65
CA GLU A 217 -11.10 24.45 -2.61
C GLU A 217 -9.99 23.65 -3.32
N LYS A 218 -9.26 22.80 -2.58
CA LYS A 218 -8.27 21.90 -3.18
C LYS A 218 -8.89 20.85 -4.10
N GLN A 219 -10.10 20.38 -3.80
CA GLN A 219 -10.83 19.46 -4.69
C GLN A 219 -11.28 20.16 -5.98
N ALA A 220 -11.77 21.40 -5.90
CA ALA A 220 -12.12 22.21 -7.06
C ALA A 220 -10.90 22.45 -7.97
N GLN A 221 -9.75 22.83 -7.40
CA GLN A 221 -8.50 23.01 -8.15
C GLN A 221 -7.98 21.72 -8.80
N MET A 222 -8.25 20.54 -8.21
CA MET A 222 -7.91 19.26 -8.84
C MET A 222 -8.89 18.88 -9.96
N ALA A 223 -10.15 19.28 -9.87
CA ALA A 223 -11.16 19.05 -10.91
C ALA A 223 -10.90 19.90 -12.17
N GLU A 224 -10.38 21.12 -12.01
CA GLU A 224 -10.05 22.01 -13.13
C GLU A 224 -8.74 21.67 -13.85
N LYS A 225 -7.92 20.74 -13.34
CA LYS A 225 -6.73 20.32 -14.09
C LYS A 225 -7.18 19.67 -15.40
N PRO A 226 -6.82 20.23 -16.58
CA PRO A 226 -7.25 19.70 -17.84
C PRO A 226 -6.79 18.25 -17.93
N LYS A 227 -7.76 17.33 -18.06
CA LYS A 227 -7.50 15.91 -18.29
C LYS A 227 -6.61 15.83 -19.53
N LYS A 228 -5.29 15.64 -19.34
CA LYS A 228 -4.34 15.44 -20.45
C LYS A 228 -4.93 14.33 -21.32
N SER A 229 -5.43 14.72 -22.49
CA SER A 229 -6.39 13.90 -23.22
C SER A 229 -5.68 12.61 -23.64
N LYS A 230 -6.39 11.48 -23.57
CA LYS A 230 -5.91 10.18 -24.04
C LYS A 230 -5.49 10.21 -25.53
N HIS A 231 -5.82 11.28 -26.26
CA HIS A 231 -5.31 11.58 -27.59
C HIS A 231 -3.78 11.75 -27.63
N SER A 232 -3.15 12.30 -26.60
CA SER A 232 -1.70 12.56 -26.64
C SER A 232 -0.86 11.28 -26.69
N VAL A 233 -1.32 10.18 -26.07
CA VAL A 233 -0.58 8.91 -26.08
C VAL A 233 -0.76 8.15 -27.40
N LYS A 234 -2.00 8.09 -27.92
CA LYS A 234 -2.27 7.45 -29.22
C LYS A 234 -1.57 8.19 -30.36
N GLU A 235 -1.52 9.51 -30.31
CA GLU A 235 -0.84 10.32 -31.33
C GLU A 235 0.69 10.12 -31.29
N LYS A 236 1.29 9.99 -30.11
CA LYS A 236 2.72 9.65 -29.96
C LYS A 236 3.03 8.26 -30.50
N LEU A 237 2.17 7.27 -30.24
CA LEU A 237 2.36 5.90 -30.74
C LEU A 237 2.25 5.86 -32.27
N PHE A 238 1.27 6.56 -32.84
CA PHE A 238 1.08 6.64 -34.30
C PHE A 238 2.25 7.35 -35.00
N LYS A 239 2.78 8.42 -34.41
CA LYS A 239 3.98 9.12 -34.93
C LYS A 239 5.24 8.23 -34.87
N ALA A 240 5.39 7.42 -33.82
CA ALA A 240 6.51 6.47 -33.72
C ALA A 240 6.43 5.38 -34.80
N GLN A 241 5.23 4.84 -35.05
CA GLN A 241 5.03 3.79 -36.06
C GLN A 241 5.33 4.28 -37.48
N LYS A 242 4.82 5.46 -37.86
CA LYS A 242 5.16 6.08 -39.16
C LYS A 242 6.66 6.30 -39.35
N LYS A 243 7.40 6.62 -38.27
CA LYS A 243 8.85 6.81 -38.33
C LYS A 243 9.58 5.48 -38.52
N ALA A 244 9.08 4.39 -37.95
CA ALA A 244 9.63 3.03 -38.16
C ALA A 244 9.43 2.57 -39.61
N ASP A 245 8.21 2.71 -40.14
CA ASP A 245 7.89 2.30 -41.53
C ASP A 245 8.71 3.08 -42.56
N LYS A 246 8.93 4.38 -42.33
CA LYS A 246 9.78 5.21 -43.20
C LYS A 246 11.24 4.72 -43.20
N ARG A 247 11.75 4.25 -42.06
CA ARG A 247 13.13 3.70 -41.97
C ARG A 247 13.24 2.37 -42.71
N GLU A 248 12.25 1.49 -42.61
CA GLU A 248 12.24 0.22 -43.34
C GLU A 248 12.16 0.43 -44.86
N ARG A 249 11.33 1.35 -45.34
CA ARG A 249 11.28 1.70 -46.77
C ARG A 249 12.62 2.24 -47.28
N ALA A 250 13.28 3.12 -46.51
CA ALA A 250 14.58 3.68 -46.88
C ALA A 250 15.70 2.62 -46.94
N LYS A 251 15.63 1.57 -46.12
CA LYS A 251 16.58 0.43 -46.21
C LYS A 251 16.33 -0.40 -47.47
N LYS A 252 15.06 -0.60 -47.85
CA LYS A 252 14.68 -1.41 -49.01
C LYS A 252 15.08 -0.78 -50.35
N THR A 253 15.15 0.55 -50.43
CA THR A 253 15.61 1.28 -51.62
C THR A 253 17.13 1.39 -51.76
N LYS A 254 17.89 0.98 -50.74
CA LYS A 254 19.38 0.98 -50.78
C LYS A 254 19.99 -0.39 -51.07
N ARG A 255 19.16 -1.44 -51.17
CA ARG A 255 19.54 -2.75 -51.69
C ARG A 255 19.16 -2.82 -53.16
#